data_AF-X0JBF9-F1
#
_entry.id   AF-X0JBF9-F1
#
_cell.length_a   1.000
_cell.length_b   1.000
_cell.length_c   1.000
_cell.angle_alpha   90.00
_cell.angle_beta   90.00
_cell.angle_gamma   90.00
#
_symmetry.space_group_name_H-M   'P 1'
#
loop_
_entity.id
_entity.type
_entity.pdbx_description
1 polymer ?
#
loop_
_entity_poly.entity_id
_entity_poly.type
_entity_poly.pdbx_seq_one_letter_code
_entity_poly.pdbx_strand_id
1 'polypeptide(L)'
;MPDISDVEAVALFEEAASMEVCYFSPVAWKYCGDIIVKPVLGFPRVDKKTLEDIWNELNGAMKTLDGILSGREYLAGESFTLVDIWTMPWVSQLIDLKEADVLFSELPHLRDWWERVSLRPAWKEACALMDKAMEGMRPNSAK
;
A
#
# COMPACT_ATOMS: atom_id res chain seq x y z
N MET A 1 6.87 6.44 15.43
CA MET A 1 7.28 7.84 15.61
C MET A 1 8.76 7.83 15.99
N PRO A 2 9.61 8.55 15.25
CA PRO A 2 11.01 8.75 15.65
C PRO A 2 11.10 9.52 16.98
N ASP A 3 12.28 9.53 17.59
CA ASP A 3 12.56 10.41 18.73
C ASP A 3 12.42 11.86 18.27
N ILE A 4 11.57 12.64 18.95
CA ILE A 4 11.28 14.03 18.59
C ILE A 4 12.50 14.97 18.76
N SER A 5 13.50 14.55 19.51
CA SER A 5 14.77 15.28 19.64
C SER A 5 15.72 15.04 18.46
N ASP A 6 15.50 13.97 17.69
CA ASP A 6 16.20 13.69 16.44
C ASP A 6 15.47 14.37 15.27
N VAL A 7 15.90 15.60 14.99
CA VAL A 7 15.30 16.45 13.94
C VAL A 7 15.41 15.81 12.55
N GLU A 8 16.47 15.07 12.28
CA GLU A 8 16.67 14.44 10.98
C GLU A 8 15.72 13.25 10.79
N ALA A 9 15.62 12.38 11.80
CA ALA A 9 14.68 11.27 11.77
C ALA A 9 13.21 11.75 11.69
N VAL A 10 12.86 12.84 12.38
CA VAL A 10 11.54 13.47 12.28
C VAL A 10 11.32 14.01 10.87
N ALA A 11 12.29 14.71 10.26
CA ALA A 11 12.14 15.25 8.92
C ALA A 11 11.93 14.15 7.87
N LEU A 12 12.70 13.06 7.93
CA LEU A 12 12.54 11.91 7.04
C LEU A 12 11.19 11.22 7.22
N PHE A 13 10.73 11.10 8.47
CA PHE A 13 9.41 10.55 8.77
C PHE A 13 8.28 11.42 8.21
N GLU A 14 8.31 12.73 8.43
CA GLU A 14 7.28 13.65 7.95
C GLU A 14 7.26 13.76 6.42
N GLU A 15 8.42 13.74 5.76
CA GLU A 15 8.51 13.67 4.30
C GLU A 15 7.83 12.41 3.77
N ALA A 16 8.20 11.23 4.31
CA ALA A 16 7.64 9.97 3.89
C ALA A 16 6.14 9.87 4.20
N ALA A 17 5.71 10.34 5.38
CA ALA A 17 4.32 10.35 5.78
C ALA A 17 3.49 11.27 4.88
N SER A 18 4.00 12.46 4.54
CA SER A 18 3.34 13.36 3.60
C SER A 18 3.20 12.74 2.21
N MET A 19 4.26 12.09 1.71
CA MET A 19 4.22 11.38 0.43
C MET A 19 3.16 10.27 0.44
N GLU A 20 3.12 9.48 1.51
CA GLU A 20 2.16 8.39 1.66
C GLU A 20 0.73 8.92 1.74
N VAL A 21 0.44 9.79 2.71
CA VAL A 21 -0.93 10.20 3.06
C VAL A 21 -1.53 11.14 2.00
N CYS A 22 -0.72 12.01 1.39
CA CYS A 22 -1.24 13.02 0.46
C CYS A 22 -1.24 12.55 -1.01
N TYR A 23 -0.37 11.62 -1.38
CA TYR A 23 -0.16 11.28 -2.80
C TYR A 23 -0.37 9.80 -3.12
N PHE A 24 0.04 8.89 -2.24
CA PHE A 24 -0.12 7.45 -2.51
C PHE A 24 -1.50 6.94 -2.04
N SER A 25 -1.79 7.04 -0.75
CA SER A 25 -3.01 6.56 -0.10
C SER A 25 -4.31 7.02 -0.80
N PRO A 26 -4.49 8.31 -1.14
CA PRO A 26 -5.74 8.77 -1.74
C PRO A 26 -6.01 8.15 -3.11
N VAL A 27 -4.96 7.93 -3.90
CA VAL A 27 -5.07 7.35 -5.25
C VAL A 27 -5.19 5.83 -5.17
N ALA A 28 -4.50 5.18 -4.24
CA ALA A 28 -4.69 3.77 -3.92
C ALA A 28 -6.15 3.49 -3.52
N TRP A 29 -6.73 4.33 -2.67
CA TRP A 29 -8.15 4.22 -2.31
C TRP A 29 -9.09 4.41 -3.50
N LYS A 30 -8.84 5.39 -4.39
CA LYS A 30 -9.64 5.54 -5.62
C LYS A 30 -9.61 4.28 -6.47
N TYR A 31 -8.42 3.68 -6.63
CA TYR A 31 -8.21 2.49 -7.46
C TYR A 31 -8.85 1.24 -6.83
N CYS A 32 -8.43 0.87 -5.61
CA CYS A 32 -8.91 -0.29 -4.89
C CYS A 32 -10.40 -0.16 -4.57
N GLY A 33 -10.86 1.03 -4.19
CA GLY A 33 -12.27 1.31 -3.90
C GLY A 33 -13.17 1.12 -5.12
N ASP A 34 -12.72 1.51 -6.31
CA ASP A 34 -13.48 1.27 -7.55
C ASP A 34 -13.59 -0.22 -7.89
N ILE A 35 -12.50 -0.99 -7.71
CA ILE A 35 -12.44 -2.40 -8.10
C ILE A 35 -13.09 -3.31 -7.06
N ILE A 36 -12.93 -3.01 -5.76
CA ILE A 36 -13.31 -3.90 -4.66
C ILE A 36 -14.60 -3.41 -4.00
N VAL A 37 -14.61 -2.15 -3.53
CA VAL A 37 -15.68 -1.65 -2.64
C VAL A 37 -16.96 -1.34 -3.40
N LYS A 38 -16.88 -0.66 -4.54
CA LYS A 38 -18.08 -0.27 -5.32
C LYS A 38 -18.92 -1.48 -5.75
N PRO A 39 -18.34 -2.58 -6.29
CA PRO A 39 -19.13 -3.77 -6.63
C PRO A 39 -19.83 -4.38 -5.42
N VAL A 40 -19.15 -4.46 -4.27
CA VAL A 40 -19.72 -4.99 -3.03
C VAL A 40 -20.89 -4.15 -2.53
N LEU A 41 -20.83 -2.83 -2.71
CA LEU A 41 -21.89 -1.89 -2.31
C LEU A 41 -22.95 -1.67 -3.40
N GLY A 42 -22.84 -2.31 -4.57
CA GLY A 42 -23.76 -2.14 -5.69
C GLY A 42 -23.63 -0.81 -6.45
N PHE A 43 -22.52 -0.08 -6.27
CA PHE A 43 -22.22 1.12 -7.04
C PHE A 43 -21.56 0.79 -8.38
N PRO A 44 -21.85 1.54 -9.46
CA PRO A 44 -21.20 1.35 -10.74
C PRO A 44 -19.72 1.75 -10.68
N ARG A 45 -18.88 1.00 -11.40
CA ARG A 45 -17.47 1.32 -11.61
C ARG A 45 -17.31 2.51 -12.55
N VAL A 46 -16.18 3.19 -12.43
CA VAL A 46 -15.78 4.20 -13.44
C VAL A 46 -15.51 3.53 -14.78
N ASP A 47 -15.53 4.31 -15.86
CA ASP A 47 -15.17 3.82 -17.18
C ASP A 47 -13.67 3.43 -17.24
N LYS A 48 -13.33 2.63 -18.25
CA LYS A 48 -11.98 2.09 -18.43
C LYS A 48 -10.91 3.17 -18.51
N LYS A 49 -11.17 4.29 -19.20
CA LYS A 49 -10.18 5.35 -19.36
C LYS A 49 -9.93 6.05 -18.03
N THR A 50 -10.98 6.38 -17.29
CA THR A 50 -10.84 6.97 -15.96
C THR A 50 -10.07 6.05 -15.01
N LEU A 51 -10.31 4.75 -15.07
CA LEU A 51 -9.55 3.78 -14.26
C LEU A 51 -8.07 3.71 -14.66
N GLU A 52 -7.76 3.77 -15.95
CA GLU A 52 -6.38 3.83 -16.47
C GLU A 52 -5.68 5.12 -16.01
N ASP A 53 -6.36 6.26 -16.01
CA ASP A 53 -5.82 7.53 -15.51
C ASP A 53 -5.49 7.45 -14.01
N ILE A 54 -6.40 6.89 -13.19
CA ILE A 54 -6.16 6.65 -11.76
C ILE A 54 -4.96 5.70 -11.56
N TRP A 55 -4.86 4.64 -12.37
CA TRP A 55 -3.73 3.72 -12.29
C TRP A 55 -2.41 4.40 -12.63
N ASN A 56 -2.38 5.25 -13.66
CA ASN A 56 -1.17 5.97 -14.05
C ASN A 56 -0.71 6.94 -12.94
N GLU A 57 -1.65 7.63 -12.29
CA GLU A 57 -1.38 8.48 -11.12
C GLU A 57 -0.81 7.65 -9.96
N LEU A 58 -1.42 6.50 -9.65
CA LEU A 58 -0.97 5.59 -8.59
C LEU A 58 0.43 5.03 -8.89
N ASN A 59 0.67 4.61 -10.13
CA ASN A 59 1.98 4.12 -10.57
C ASN A 59 3.05 5.22 -10.47
N GLY A 60 2.70 6.47 -10.76
CA GLY A 60 3.56 7.62 -10.52
C GLY A 60 3.93 7.77 -9.03
N ALA A 61 2.95 7.66 -8.13
CA ALA A 61 3.21 7.71 -6.69
C ALA A 61 4.10 6.55 -6.22
N MET A 62 3.88 5.33 -6.71
CA MET A 62 4.74 4.18 -6.40
C MET A 62 6.17 4.35 -6.91
N LYS A 63 6.37 4.96 -8.09
CA LYS A 63 7.71 5.30 -8.61
C LYS A 63 8.42 6.30 -7.70
N THR A 64 7.71 7.25 -7.11
CA THR A 64 8.29 8.16 -6.11
C THR A 64 8.70 7.41 -4.84
N LEU A 65 7.86 6.48 -4.33
CA LEU A 65 8.22 5.65 -3.18
C LEU A 65 9.43 4.75 -3.47
N ASP A 66 9.50 4.15 -4.65
CA ASP A 66 10.67 3.38 -5.10
C ASP A 66 11.94 4.25 -5.14
N GLY A 67 11.82 5.48 -5.64
CA GLY A 67 12.92 6.46 -5.63
C GLY A 67 13.39 6.79 -4.21
N ILE A 68 12.48 6.95 -3.25
CA ILE A 68 12.83 7.15 -1.82
C ILE A 68 13.59 5.93 -1.28
N LEU A 69 13.11 4.72 -1.60
CA LEU A 69 13.71 3.46 -1.15
C LEU A 69 15.03 3.12 -1.85
N SER A 70 15.35 3.76 -2.98
CA SER A 70 16.65 3.57 -3.64
C SER A 70 17.85 3.98 -2.77
N GLY A 71 17.63 4.88 -1.80
CA GLY A 71 18.64 5.32 -0.84
C GLY A 71 18.31 5.02 0.62
N ARG A 72 17.23 4.28 0.91
CA ARG A 72 16.74 4.04 2.27
C ARG A 72 16.27 2.60 2.44
N GLU A 73 16.52 2.01 3.61
CA GLU A 73 16.02 0.66 3.89
C GLU A 73 14.50 0.64 4.09
N TYR A 74 13.97 1.64 4.79
CA TYR A 74 12.55 1.87 5.05
C TYR A 74 12.14 3.26 4.57
N LEU A 75 10.84 3.53 4.51
CA LEU A 75 10.34 4.78 3.92
C LEU A 75 10.87 6.04 4.63
N ALA A 76 11.05 5.96 5.95
CA ALA A 76 11.57 7.04 6.79
C ALA A 76 13.08 6.94 7.09
N GLY A 77 13.85 6.12 6.36
CA GLY A 77 15.30 5.98 6.55
C GLY A 77 15.70 4.56 6.94
N GLU A 78 16.54 4.41 7.96
CA GLU A 78 17.14 3.10 8.33
C GLU A 78 16.26 2.24 9.24
N SER A 79 15.22 2.83 9.84
CA SER A 79 14.36 2.14 10.80
C SER A 79 12.96 1.93 10.27
N PHE A 80 12.36 0.78 10.61
CA PHE A 80 10.95 0.52 10.39
C PHE A 80 10.09 1.45 11.25
N THR A 81 9.18 2.20 10.63
CA THR A 81 8.35 3.18 11.32
C THR A 81 6.87 3.01 11.00
N LEU A 82 6.05 3.95 11.48
CA LEU A 82 4.61 3.93 11.27
C LEU A 82 4.24 4.17 9.80
N VAL A 83 5.09 4.86 9.02
CA VAL A 83 4.83 5.04 7.58
C VAL A 83 4.89 3.73 6.81
N ASP A 84 5.80 2.83 7.16
CA ASP A 84 5.84 1.49 6.57
C ASP A 84 4.55 0.72 6.90
N ILE A 85 4.11 0.77 8.16
CA ILE A 85 2.93 0.05 8.66
C ILE A 85 1.67 0.41 7.88
N TRP A 86 1.38 1.70 7.67
CA TRP A 86 0.16 2.09 6.97
C TRP A 86 0.28 2.02 5.44
N THR A 87 1.49 1.92 4.89
CA THR A 87 1.71 1.68 3.45
C THR A 87 1.44 0.21 3.08
N MET A 88 1.81 -0.71 3.96
CA MET A 88 1.74 -2.16 3.72
C MET A 88 0.35 -2.68 3.29
N PRO A 89 -0.77 -2.28 3.92
CA PRO A 89 -2.11 -2.70 3.47
C PRO A 89 -2.41 -2.36 2.02
N TRP A 90 -2.04 -1.16 1.57
CA TRP A 90 -2.27 -0.76 0.18
C TRP A 90 -1.43 -1.59 -0.78
N VAL A 91 -0.14 -1.79 -0.49
CA VAL A 91 0.74 -2.59 -1.35
C VAL A 91 0.26 -4.04 -1.42
N SER A 92 -0.15 -4.63 -0.29
CA SER A 92 -0.76 -5.97 -0.26
C SER A 92 -1.98 -6.07 -1.18
N GLN A 93 -2.91 -5.12 -1.09
CA GLN A 93 -4.10 -5.11 -1.93
C GLN A 93 -3.76 -4.94 -3.41
N LEU A 94 -2.78 -4.10 -3.74
CA LEU A 94 -2.34 -3.92 -5.13
C LEU A 94 -1.70 -5.18 -5.70
N ILE A 95 -0.96 -5.94 -4.88
CA ILE A 95 -0.44 -7.25 -5.26
C ILE A 95 -1.59 -8.21 -5.57
N ASP A 96 -2.62 -8.27 -4.72
CA ASP A 96 -3.78 -9.13 -4.96
C ASP A 96 -4.52 -8.77 -6.26
N LEU A 97 -4.52 -7.48 -6.66
CA LEU A 97 -5.18 -7.00 -7.87
C LEU A 97 -4.34 -7.12 -9.15
N LYS A 98 -3.01 -7.13 -9.05
CA LYS A 98 -2.10 -7.02 -10.21
C LYS A 98 -1.13 -8.17 -10.35
N GLU A 99 -1.00 -9.03 -9.34
CA GLU A 99 0.11 -9.97 -9.17
C GLU A 99 1.43 -9.26 -8.87
N ALA A 100 2.24 -9.84 -7.98
CA ALA A 100 3.45 -9.19 -7.47
C ALA A 100 4.47 -8.86 -8.57
N ASP A 101 4.73 -9.81 -9.49
CA ASP A 101 5.75 -9.63 -10.53
C ASP A 101 5.37 -8.55 -11.55
N VAL A 102 4.07 -8.36 -11.81
CA VAL A 102 3.58 -7.28 -12.68
C VAL A 102 3.59 -5.95 -11.94
N LEU A 103 3.16 -5.92 -10.67
CA LEU A 103 3.17 -4.70 -9.87
C LEU A 103 4.58 -4.13 -9.75
N PHE A 104 5.57 -4.98 -9.49
CA PHE A 104 6.93 -4.56 -9.18
C PHE A 104 7.89 -4.55 -10.38
N SER A 105 7.42 -4.75 -11.61
CA SER A 105 8.29 -4.92 -12.78
C SER A 105 9.26 -3.75 -13.01
N GLU A 106 8.87 -2.53 -12.62
CA GLU A 106 9.67 -1.30 -12.71
C GLU A 106 9.95 -0.68 -11.33
N LEU A 107 9.75 -1.42 -10.24
CA LEU A 107 9.80 -0.92 -8.86
C LEU A 107 10.65 -1.84 -7.96
N PRO A 108 11.95 -2.01 -8.26
CA PRO A 108 12.80 -2.99 -7.58
C PRO A 108 13.04 -2.67 -6.10
N HIS A 109 13.17 -1.41 -5.72
CA HIS A 109 13.42 -1.02 -4.33
C HIS A 109 12.14 -1.17 -3.49
N LEU A 110 10.98 -0.87 -4.09
CA LEU A 110 9.69 -1.14 -3.47
C LEU A 110 9.45 -2.64 -3.30
N ARG A 111 9.89 -3.47 -4.26
CA ARG A 111 9.87 -4.93 -4.12
C ARG A 111 10.72 -5.39 -2.95
N ASP A 112 11.97 -4.95 -2.87
CA ASP A 112 12.90 -5.30 -1.79
C ASP A 112 12.35 -4.88 -0.42
N TRP A 113 11.77 -3.67 -0.35
CA TRP A 113 11.06 -3.19 0.82
C TRP A 113 9.90 -4.11 1.19
N TRP A 114 9.03 -4.47 0.23
CA TRP A 114 7.88 -5.33 0.47
C TRP A 114 8.29 -6.72 0.97
N GLU A 115 9.29 -7.34 0.33
CA GLU A 115 9.84 -8.65 0.73
C GLU A 115 10.42 -8.60 2.14
N ARG A 116 10.97 -7.46 2.58
CA ARG A 116 11.45 -7.26 3.95
C ARG A 116 10.32 -7.07 4.95
N VAL A 117 9.41 -6.12 4.69
CA VAL A 117 8.38 -5.74 5.68
C VAL A 117 7.29 -6.79 5.83
N SER A 118 6.94 -7.51 4.75
CA SER A 118 5.91 -8.55 4.77
C SER A 118 6.34 -9.82 5.54
N LEU A 119 7.63 -10.03 5.76
CA LEU A 119 8.14 -11.16 6.54
C LEU A 119 7.94 -10.99 8.05
N ARG A 120 7.62 -9.78 8.52
CA ARG A 120 7.47 -9.45 9.95
C ARG A 120 6.34 -10.27 10.59
N PRO A 121 6.55 -10.87 11.79
CA PRO A 121 5.52 -11.67 12.46
C PRO A 121 4.19 -10.94 12.65
N ALA A 122 4.23 -9.67 13.06
CA ALA A 122 3.03 -8.86 13.27
C ALA A 122 2.20 -8.66 11.98
N TRP A 123 2.87 -8.55 10.82
CA TRP A 123 2.16 -8.44 9.54
C TRP A 123 1.46 -9.75 9.19
N LYS A 124 2.17 -10.88 9.32
CA LYS A 124 1.61 -12.21 9.08
C LYS A 124 0.42 -12.50 10.00
N GLU A 125 0.50 -12.10 11.25
CA GLU A 125 -0.62 -12.19 12.20
C GLU A 125 -1.81 -11.33 11.75
N ALA A 126 -1.56 -10.08 11.33
CA ALA A 126 -2.61 -9.21 10.81
C ALA A 126 -3.29 -9.79 9.57
N CYS A 127 -2.54 -10.34 8.62
CA CYS A 127 -3.09 -11.05 7.46
C CYS A 127 -3.96 -12.23 7.89
N ALA A 128 -3.48 -13.08 8.80
CA ALA A 128 -4.23 -14.24 9.28
C ALA A 128 -5.54 -13.83 10.01
N LEU A 129 -5.54 -12.69 10.70
CA LEU A 129 -6.75 -12.12 11.31
C LEU A 129 -7.73 -11.62 10.25
N MET A 130 -7.22 -10.96 9.20
CA MET A 130 -8.03 -10.48 8.09
C MET A 130 -8.66 -11.65 7.30
N ASP A 131 -7.90 -12.71 7.03
CA ASP A 131 -8.39 -13.91 6.33
C ASP A 131 -9.57 -14.53 7.09
N LYS A 132 -9.43 -14.70 8.41
CA LYS A 132 -10.51 -15.19 9.28
C LYS A 132 -11.73 -14.28 9.26
N ALA A 133 -11.54 -12.95 9.26
CA ALA A 133 -12.64 -12.01 9.19
C ALA A 133 -13.37 -12.11 7.85
N MET A 134 -12.63 -12.22 6.74
CA MET A 134 -13.19 -12.33 5.39
C MET A 134 -13.92 -13.64 5.17
N GLU A 135 -13.45 -14.76 5.74
CA GLU A 135 -14.18 -16.04 5.74
C GLU A 135 -15.56 -15.90 6.41
N GLY A 136 -15.64 -15.17 7.52
CA GLY A 136 -16.90 -14.91 8.21
C GLY A 136 -17.85 -13.96 7.48
N MET A 137 -17.33 -13.15 6.53
CA MET A 137 -18.12 -12.20 5.73
C MET A 137 -18.56 -12.76 4.37
N ARG A 138 -18.05 -13.92 3.93
CA ARG A 138 -18.53 -14.55 2.69
C ARG A 138 -20.02 -14.85 2.85
N PRO A 139 -20.89 -14.42 1.90
CA PRO A 139 -22.30 -14.76 1.97
C PRO A 139 -22.42 -16.28 1.99
N ASN A 140 -23.15 -16.83 2.98
CA ASN A 140 -23.51 -18.23 3.01
C ASN A 140 -24.19 -18.54 1.68
N SER A 141 -23.51 -19.29 0.80
CA SER A 141 -24.02 -19.75 -0.49
C SER A 141 -25.08 -20.86 -0.33
N ALA A 142 -25.86 -20.80 0.75
CA ALA A 142 -26.93 -21.73 1.08
C ALA A 142 -28.13 -20.94 1.63
N LYS A 143 -28.99 -20.50 0.71
CA LYS A 143 -30.45 -20.61 0.76
C LYS A 143 -31.07 -20.21 -0.56
#